data_AF-A0A944PP10-F1
#
_entry.id   AF-A0A944PP10-F1
#
_cell.length_a   1.000
_cell.length_b   1.000
_cell.length_c   1.000
_cell.angle_alpha   90.00
_cell.angle_beta   90.00
_cell.angle_gamma   90.00
#
_symmetry.space_group_name_H-M   'P 1'
#
loop_
_entity.id
_entity.type
_entity.pdbx_description
1 polymer ?
#
loop_
_entity_poly.entity_id
_entity_poly.type
_entity_poly.pdbx_seq_one_letter_code
_entity_poly.pdbx_strand_id
1 'polypeptide(L)'
;MRSSESPRTAGRTAAGVPAGPVWSHSAAWGELLVAVSVEAGKAGLDLDEDWPSRWTVMWKTGSEQVSCSVRELIRAPLVDGDPIRHFSWRREQGHRPGLQFMVSTGRHHGAESLEEARLLLALDFAGDLVDVVSQPLRLRFGTVDKRRNHTPDFLAVTRSGIWLIDVRPEPLIKEEDRESFAAAAEVALACGWHYVVAARWRDHVLAALDALSSRRRPLSDPLGLRPGLVESARQGLTFGELAATAAYEPLARAQLLHLLWHRRLGVNLAEPLGDCSPVVVA
;
A
#
# COMPACT_ATOMS: atom_id res chain seq x y z
N MET A 1 35.11 -6.97 39.31
CA MET A 1 34.60 -5.79 38.58
C MET A 1 34.85 -6.00 37.09
N ARG A 2 33.87 -6.51 36.36
CA ARG A 2 33.88 -6.60 34.89
C ARG A 2 32.72 -5.73 34.41
N SER A 3 33.04 -4.59 33.80
CA SER A 3 32.05 -3.72 33.16
C SER A 3 31.78 -4.26 31.77
N SER A 4 30.56 -4.77 31.55
CA SER A 4 30.05 -5.15 30.24
C SER A 4 29.33 -3.95 29.63
N GLU A 5 29.94 -3.29 28.65
CA GLU A 5 29.26 -2.36 27.76
C GLU A 5 28.45 -3.14 26.73
N SER A 6 27.12 -3.08 26.86
CA SER A 6 26.20 -3.49 25.80
C SER A 6 26.13 -2.39 24.74
N PRO A 7 26.22 -2.70 23.43
CA PRO A 7 26.06 -1.69 22.39
C PRO A 7 24.57 -1.33 22.29
N ARG A 8 24.26 -0.06 22.57
CA ARG A 8 22.95 0.54 22.30
C ARG A 8 22.76 0.58 20.79
N THR A 9 21.86 -0.24 20.27
CA THR A 9 21.41 -0.19 18.87
C THR A 9 20.76 1.17 18.64
N ALA A 10 21.41 1.99 17.79
CA ALA A 10 20.95 3.31 17.44
C ALA A 10 19.59 3.24 16.73
N GLY A 11 18.61 3.98 17.26
CA GLY A 11 17.36 4.26 16.58
C GLY A 11 17.64 5.01 15.28
N ARG A 12 17.17 4.47 14.15
CA ARG A 12 17.08 5.22 12.89
C ARG A 12 15.94 6.23 13.02
N THR A 13 16.28 7.42 13.48
CA THR A 13 15.44 8.62 13.35
C THR A 13 15.54 9.19 11.93
N ALA A 14 14.38 9.60 11.40
CA ALA A 14 14.15 10.46 10.23
C ALA A 14 14.61 9.92 8.86
N ALA A 15 13.75 9.15 8.20
CA ALA A 15 13.89 8.87 6.77
C ALA A 15 13.36 10.06 5.96
N GLY A 16 14.25 10.95 5.53
CA GLY A 16 14.00 11.77 4.35
C GLY A 16 13.70 10.87 3.15
N VAL A 17 12.83 11.33 2.25
CA VAL A 17 12.49 10.59 1.02
C VAL A 17 13.80 10.28 0.28
N PRO A 18 14.13 9.01 -0.02
CA PRO A 18 15.35 8.70 -0.75
C PRO A 18 15.28 9.36 -2.13
N ALA A 19 16.18 10.30 -2.40
CA ALA A 19 16.24 11.09 -3.64
C ALA A 19 16.66 10.28 -4.90
N GLY A 20 16.63 8.94 -4.82
CA GLY A 20 16.98 8.05 -5.92
C GLY A 20 15.79 7.72 -6.82
N PRO A 21 16.06 7.16 -8.02
CA PRO A 21 15.02 6.72 -8.94
C PRO A 21 14.11 5.67 -8.31
N VAL A 22 12.84 5.68 -8.70
CA VAL A 22 11.85 4.66 -8.31
C VAL A 22 11.52 3.84 -9.53
N TRP A 23 12.26 2.76 -9.74
CA TRP A 23 12.08 1.94 -10.92
C TRP A 23 10.80 1.11 -10.84
N SER A 24 9.89 1.32 -11.79
CA SER A 24 8.55 0.72 -11.81
C SER A 24 8.56 -0.81 -11.88
N HIS A 25 9.64 -1.44 -12.34
CA HIS A 25 9.75 -2.90 -12.45
C HIS A 25 10.18 -3.59 -11.14
N SER A 26 10.85 -2.88 -10.23
CA SER A 26 11.43 -3.44 -8.99
C SER A 26 10.96 -2.76 -7.70
N ALA A 27 10.38 -1.55 -7.76
CA ALA A 27 9.88 -0.85 -6.59
C ALA A 27 8.81 -1.64 -5.84
N ALA A 28 9.00 -1.80 -4.53
CA ALA A 28 7.98 -2.31 -3.63
C ALA A 28 6.91 -1.25 -3.39
N TRP A 29 5.70 -1.67 -3.01
CA TRP A 29 4.57 -0.74 -2.86
C TRP A 29 4.84 0.35 -1.80
N GLY A 30 5.53 0.02 -0.71
CA GLY A 30 5.88 0.98 0.34
C GLY A 30 6.87 2.06 -0.12
N GLU A 31 7.67 1.79 -1.16
CA GLU A 31 8.62 2.76 -1.73
C GLU A 31 7.94 3.81 -2.62
N LEU A 32 6.67 3.60 -2.96
CA LEU A 32 5.83 4.53 -3.73
C LEU A 32 5.29 5.68 -2.87
N LEU A 33 5.35 5.53 -1.55
CA LEU A 33 4.81 6.44 -0.56
C LEU A 33 5.91 7.23 0.16
N VAL A 34 5.50 8.30 0.81
CA VAL A 34 6.31 8.95 1.85
C VAL A 34 5.81 8.48 3.21
N ALA A 35 6.68 7.75 3.93
CA ALA A 35 6.34 7.22 5.24
C ALA A 35 6.06 8.35 6.25
N VAL A 36 4.96 8.23 6.97
CA VAL A 36 4.62 9.11 8.11
C VAL A 36 5.05 8.45 9.40
N SER A 37 5.76 9.20 10.24
CA SER A 37 6.10 8.73 11.59
C SER A 37 4.87 8.74 12.49
N VAL A 38 4.70 7.65 13.22
CA VAL A 38 3.59 7.44 14.16
C VAL A 38 4.03 7.61 15.62
N GLU A 39 5.32 7.84 15.84
CA GLU A 39 5.94 7.92 17.17
C GLU A 39 5.32 9.00 18.06
N ALA A 40 4.89 10.12 17.47
CA ALA A 40 4.25 11.20 18.21
C ALA A 40 2.99 10.74 18.96
N GLY A 41 2.24 9.78 18.40
CA GLY A 41 1.01 9.26 19.00
C GLY A 41 1.25 8.29 20.16
N LYS A 42 2.46 7.74 20.32
CA LYS A 42 2.74 6.74 21.36
C LYS A 42 2.66 7.29 22.77
N ALA A 43 2.99 8.59 22.94
CA ALA A 43 2.97 9.24 24.24
C ALA A 43 1.57 9.26 24.90
N GLY A 44 0.49 9.19 24.09
CA GLY A 44 -0.87 9.13 24.59
C GLY A 44 -1.37 7.73 24.94
N LEU A 45 -0.62 6.67 24.61
CA LEU A 45 -1.07 5.28 24.74
C LEU A 45 -0.78 4.71 26.12
N ASP A 46 -1.70 3.87 26.60
CA ASP A 46 -1.50 3.06 27.80
C ASP A 46 -0.85 1.71 27.42
N LEU A 47 0.48 1.73 27.31
CA LEU A 47 1.34 0.61 26.90
C LEU A 47 2.04 -0.10 28.07
N ASP A 48 1.40 -0.19 29.25
CA ASP A 48 1.94 -1.02 30.35
C ASP A 48 2.22 -2.47 29.92
N GLU A 49 3.03 -3.22 30.69
CA GLU A 49 3.51 -4.58 30.34
C GLU A 49 2.40 -5.57 29.89
N ASP A 50 1.16 -5.39 30.33
CA ASP A 50 0.02 -6.26 29.99
C ASP A 50 -1.01 -5.63 29.03
N TRP A 51 -0.67 -4.54 28.34
CA TRP A 51 -1.55 -3.91 27.36
C TRP A 51 -2.15 -4.89 26.32
N PRO A 52 -1.43 -5.93 25.81
CA PRO A 52 -1.99 -6.84 24.81
C PRO A 52 -3.19 -7.65 25.34
N SER A 53 -3.30 -7.85 26.66
CA SER A 53 -4.45 -8.51 27.27
C SER A 53 -5.64 -7.57 27.44
N ARG A 54 -5.39 -6.27 27.59
CA ARG A 54 -6.42 -5.25 27.85
C ARG A 54 -7.05 -4.71 26.58
N TRP A 55 -6.26 -4.64 25.50
CA TRP A 55 -6.74 -4.19 24.20
C TRP A 55 -7.39 -5.35 23.47
N THR A 56 -8.46 -5.03 22.73
CA THR A 56 -9.24 -6.05 22.03
C THR A 56 -9.36 -5.70 20.56
N VAL A 57 -9.29 -6.70 19.70
CA VAL A 57 -9.62 -6.60 18.29
C VAL A 57 -10.92 -7.35 18.05
N MET A 58 -11.73 -6.79 17.15
CA MET A 58 -12.93 -7.44 16.64
C MET A 58 -12.80 -7.54 15.14
N TRP A 59 -13.10 -8.69 14.56
CA TRP A 59 -13.17 -8.88 13.11
C TRP A 59 -14.38 -9.74 12.76
N LYS A 60 -14.64 -9.85 11.46
CA LYS A 60 -15.74 -10.63 10.92
C LYS A 60 -15.20 -11.81 10.12
N THR A 61 -15.79 -12.98 10.33
CA THR A 61 -15.50 -14.18 9.53
C THR A 61 -16.84 -14.80 9.14
N GLY A 62 -17.20 -14.73 7.85
CA GLY A 62 -18.53 -15.09 7.38
C GLY A 62 -19.61 -14.19 7.99
N SER A 63 -20.59 -14.78 8.68
CA SER A 63 -21.64 -14.05 9.40
C SER A 63 -21.29 -13.74 10.85
N GLU A 64 -20.22 -14.30 11.38
CA GLU A 64 -19.88 -14.20 12.81
C GLU A 64 -18.93 -13.03 13.08
N GLN A 65 -19.12 -12.37 14.22
CA GLN A 65 -18.17 -11.40 14.75
C GLN A 65 -17.36 -12.07 15.85
N VAL A 66 -16.05 -12.10 15.66
CA VAL A 66 -15.11 -12.63 16.65
C VAL A 66 -14.44 -11.45 17.33
N SER A 67 -14.39 -11.49 18.66
CA SER A 67 -13.68 -10.51 19.47
C SER A 67 -12.69 -11.26 20.35
N CYS A 68 -11.42 -10.84 20.32
CA CYS A 68 -10.39 -11.40 21.19
C CYS A 68 -9.44 -10.30 21.68
N SER A 69 -8.61 -10.63 22.66
CA SER A 69 -7.51 -9.78 23.08
C SER A 69 -6.41 -9.72 22.02
N VAL A 70 -5.62 -8.64 22.00
CA VAL A 70 -4.43 -8.57 21.12
C VAL A 70 -3.48 -9.73 21.43
N ARG A 71 -3.35 -10.15 22.70
CA ARG A 71 -2.58 -11.33 23.10
C ARG A 71 -3.01 -12.61 22.39
N GLU A 72 -4.31 -12.82 22.20
CA GLU A 72 -4.85 -13.96 21.46
C GLU A 72 -4.62 -13.81 19.96
N LEU A 73 -4.79 -12.60 19.41
CA LEU A 73 -4.48 -12.30 18.01
C LEU A 73 -3.01 -12.63 17.66
N ILE A 74 -2.06 -12.31 18.55
CA ILE A 74 -0.64 -12.63 18.35
C ILE A 74 -0.41 -14.14 18.21
N ARG A 75 -1.18 -14.97 18.93
CA ARG A 75 -1.05 -16.44 18.91
C ARG A 75 -1.69 -17.07 17.68
N ALA A 76 -2.74 -16.45 17.15
CA ALA A 76 -3.45 -16.90 15.97
C ALA A 76 -3.76 -15.69 15.08
N PRO A 77 -2.78 -15.23 14.27
CA PRO A 77 -2.97 -14.07 13.40
C PRO A 77 -4.09 -14.30 12.39
N LEU A 78 -4.75 -13.22 12.00
CA LEU A 78 -5.84 -13.25 11.02
C LEU A 78 -5.31 -13.66 9.64
N VAL A 79 -5.65 -14.87 9.19
CA VAL A 79 -5.27 -15.39 7.86
C VAL A 79 -6.45 -15.33 6.87
N ASP A 80 -7.69 -15.25 7.37
CA ASP A 80 -8.91 -15.24 6.56
C ASP A 80 -9.97 -14.36 7.26
N GLY A 81 -10.38 -13.25 6.63
CA GLY A 81 -11.29 -12.28 7.26
C GLY A 81 -12.09 -11.47 6.26
N ASP A 82 -13.38 -11.29 6.57
CA ASP A 82 -14.30 -10.45 5.83
C ASP A 82 -14.26 -9.00 6.36
N PRO A 83 -14.58 -8.00 5.52
CA PRO A 83 -14.74 -6.61 5.98
C PRO A 83 -15.70 -6.51 7.17
N ILE A 84 -15.28 -5.81 8.23
CA ILE A 84 -16.08 -5.72 9.47
C ILE A 84 -17.38 -4.94 9.28
N ARG A 85 -17.42 -4.02 8.30
CA ARG A 85 -18.63 -3.27 7.91
C ARG A 85 -18.82 -3.29 6.40
N HIS A 86 -20.09 -3.31 6.01
CA HIS A 86 -20.49 -3.07 4.62
C HIS A 86 -20.59 -1.56 4.37
N PHE A 87 -20.17 -1.11 3.18
CA PHE A 87 -20.23 0.30 2.80
C PHE A 87 -21.67 0.81 2.82
N SER A 88 -21.87 2.04 3.32
CA SER A 88 -23.16 2.73 3.21
C SER A 88 -23.07 3.89 2.22
N TRP A 89 -23.98 3.90 1.26
CA TRP A 89 -24.17 5.01 0.32
C TRP A 89 -25.15 6.02 0.93
N ARG A 90 -24.76 7.29 1.07
CA ARG A 90 -25.66 8.40 1.41
C ARG A 90 -25.44 9.56 0.43
N ARG A 91 -26.51 10.30 0.15
CA ARG A 91 -26.50 11.39 -0.87
C ARG A 91 -25.62 12.58 -0.52
N GLU A 92 -25.32 12.80 0.77
CA GLU A 92 -24.62 13.99 1.29
C GLU A 92 -23.16 13.72 1.71
N GLN A 93 -22.61 12.55 1.36
CA GLN A 93 -21.24 12.18 1.75
C GLN A 93 -20.25 12.90 0.84
N GLY A 94 -19.30 13.62 1.44
CA GLY A 94 -18.19 14.24 0.69
C GLY A 94 -17.23 13.21 0.07
N HIS A 95 -17.22 11.99 0.59
CA HIS A 95 -16.43 10.88 0.07
C HIS A 95 -17.29 10.04 -0.87
N ARG A 96 -16.69 9.57 -1.98
CA ARG A 96 -17.34 8.70 -2.96
C ARG A 96 -16.92 7.26 -2.70
N PRO A 97 -17.66 6.50 -1.86
CA PRO A 97 -17.40 5.09 -1.73
C PRO A 97 -17.54 4.42 -3.09
N GLY A 98 -16.78 3.36 -3.32
CA GLY A 98 -16.69 2.71 -4.62
C GLY A 98 -16.10 1.31 -4.51
N LEU A 99 -16.31 0.54 -5.57
CA LEU A 99 -15.71 -0.76 -5.75
C LEU A 99 -14.56 -0.63 -6.75
N GLN A 100 -13.34 -0.87 -6.29
CA GLN A 100 -12.13 -0.87 -7.10
C GLN A 100 -11.83 -2.30 -7.55
N PHE A 101 -11.83 -2.52 -8.88
CA PHE A 101 -11.40 -3.81 -9.43
C PHE A 101 -9.88 -3.90 -9.44
N MET A 102 -9.35 -4.98 -8.85
CA MET A 102 -7.92 -5.31 -8.84
C MET A 102 -7.66 -6.53 -9.72
N VAL A 103 -6.65 -6.43 -10.59
CA VAL A 103 -6.26 -7.49 -11.52
C VAL A 103 -5.59 -8.64 -10.76
N SER A 104 -4.77 -8.33 -9.76
CA SER A 104 -4.06 -9.28 -8.89
C SER A 104 -4.99 -10.25 -8.17
N THR A 105 -6.14 -9.78 -7.68
CA THR A 105 -7.12 -10.59 -6.94
C THR A 105 -8.32 -11.03 -7.80
N GLY A 106 -8.48 -10.48 -9.00
CA GLY A 106 -9.61 -10.78 -9.90
C GLY A 106 -10.99 -10.38 -9.37
N ARG A 107 -11.06 -9.52 -8.34
CA ARG A 107 -12.30 -9.14 -7.64
C ARG A 107 -12.35 -7.66 -7.31
N HIS A 108 -13.53 -7.20 -6.90
CA HIS A 108 -13.73 -5.82 -6.45
C HIS A 108 -13.46 -5.72 -4.95
N HIS A 109 -12.70 -4.70 -4.57
CA HIS A 109 -12.43 -4.32 -3.20
C HIS A 109 -13.04 -2.97 -2.94
N GLY A 110 -13.60 -2.77 -1.75
CA GLY A 110 -14.24 -1.50 -1.45
C GLY A 110 -13.27 -0.45 -0.94
N ALA A 111 -13.50 0.78 -1.36
CA ALA A 111 -12.79 1.98 -0.94
C ALA A 111 -13.84 3.04 -0.58
N GLU A 112 -13.73 3.67 0.58
CA GLU A 112 -14.61 4.76 1.02
C GLU A 112 -14.17 6.13 0.49
N SER A 113 -12.92 6.25 0.05
CA SER A 113 -12.34 7.47 -0.47
C SER A 113 -11.53 7.26 -1.76
N LEU A 114 -11.27 8.36 -2.47
CA LEU A 114 -10.40 8.34 -3.65
C LEU A 114 -8.97 7.91 -3.31
N GLU A 115 -8.48 8.26 -2.12
CA GLU A 115 -7.13 7.91 -1.68
C GLU A 115 -7.02 6.41 -1.36
N GLU A 116 -8.07 5.80 -0.81
CA GLU A 116 -8.14 4.35 -0.65
C GLU A 116 -8.15 3.64 -2.02
N ALA A 117 -8.90 4.16 -3.00
CA ALA A 117 -8.89 3.60 -4.35
C ALA A 117 -7.51 3.69 -5.02
N ARG A 118 -6.77 4.79 -4.78
CA ARG A 118 -5.39 4.97 -5.23
C ARG A 118 -4.41 4.01 -4.55
N LEU A 119 -4.58 3.77 -3.23
CA LEU A 119 -3.81 2.75 -2.52
C LEU A 119 -4.02 1.37 -3.15
N LEU A 120 -5.27 0.98 -3.37
CA LEU A 120 -5.59 -0.30 -4.02
C LEU A 120 -4.97 -0.40 -5.42
N LEU A 121 -4.97 0.69 -6.20
CA LEU A 121 -4.30 0.72 -7.50
C LEU A 121 -2.79 0.49 -7.39
N ALA A 122 -2.13 1.11 -6.40
CA ALA A 122 -0.70 0.95 -6.17
C ALA A 122 -0.33 -0.46 -5.69
N LEU A 123 -1.14 -1.06 -4.83
CA LEU A 123 -0.99 -2.46 -4.40
C LEU A 123 -1.16 -3.42 -5.59
N ASP A 124 -2.15 -3.16 -6.47
CA ASP A 124 -2.37 -3.97 -7.68
C ASP A 124 -1.16 -3.88 -8.64
N PHE A 125 -0.56 -2.69 -8.74
CA PHE A 125 0.61 -2.45 -9.57
C PHE A 125 1.89 -3.10 -9.03
N ALA A 126 2.11 -3.11 -7.71
CA ALA A 126 3.37 -3.58 -7.11
C ALA A 126 3.67 -5.07 -7.38
N GLY A 127 2.66 -5.86 -7.72
CA GLY A 127 2.82 -7.25 -8.20
C GLY A 127 3.20 -8.27 -7.12
N ASP A 128 3.25 -7.85 -5.86
CA ASP A 128 3.52 -8.67 -4.68
C ASP A 128 2.26 -9.04 -3.89
N LEU A 129 1.12 -8.42 -4.21
CA LEU A 129 -0.15 -8.63 -3.51
C LEU A 129 -0.70 -10.04 -3.76
N VAL A 130 -1.10 -10.71 -2.68
CA VAL A 130 -1.82 -11.99 -2.65
C VAL A 130 -3.30 -11.74 -2.40
N ASP A 131 -3.63 -10.97 -1.37
CA ASP A 131 -5.00 -10.54 -1.09
C ASP A 131 -5.02 -9.23 -0.29
N VAL A 132 -6.18 -8.56 -0.26
CA VAL A 132 -6.41 -7.37 0.54
C VAL A 132 -7.82 -7.39 1.13
N VAL A 133 -7.94 -6.99 2.39
CA VAL A 133 -9.22 -6.88 3.10
C VAL A 133 -9.42 -5.44 3.51
N SER A 134 -10.50 -4.82 3.02
CA SER A 134 -10.94 -3.50 3.48
C SER A 134 -11.48 -3.60 4.90
N GLN A 135 -11.06 -2.70 5.79
CA GLN A 135 -11.51 -2.58 7.17
C GLN A 135 -11.49 -3.92 7.91
N PRO A 136 -10.29 -4.52 8.01
CA PRO A 136 -10.09 -5.90 8.43
C PRO A 136 -10.54 -6.15 9.88
N LEU A 137 -10.39 -5.14 10.74
CA LEU A 137 -10.66 -5.25 12.16
C LEU A 137 -11.01 -3.90 12.78
N ARG A 138 -11.70 -3.93 13.91
CA ARG A 138 -11.87 -2.81 14.82
C ARG A 138 -11.03 -3.03 16.06
N LEU A 139 -10.05 -2.16 16.26
CA LEU A 139 -9.22 -2.10 17.46
C LEU A 139 -9.93 -1.26 18.53
N ARG A 140 -9.97 -1.78 19.76
CA ARG A 140 -10.31 -1.03 20.96
C ARG A 140 -9.11 -0.99 21.88
N PHE A 141 -8.63 0.21 22.15
CA PHE A 141 -7.38 0.47 22.87
C PHE A 141 -7.56 1.49 23.99
N GLY A 142 -6.63 1.46 24.95
CA GLY A 142 -6.54 2.43 26.04
C GLY A 142 -5.54 3.53 25.73
N THR A 143 -5.94 4.77 26.02
CA THR A 143 -5.04 5.92 26.17
C THR A 143 -4.92 6.25 27.66
N VAL A 144 -3.99 7.13 28.02
CA VAL A 144 -3.82 7.60 29.41
C VAL A 144 -5.14 8.09 30.03
N ASP A 145 -6.01 8.72 29.23
CA ASP A 145 -7.22 9.36 29.71
C ASP A 145 -8.53 8.60 29.40
N LYS A 146 -8.57 7.78 28.33
CA LYS A 146 -9.84 7.20 27.83
C LYS A 146 -9.64 5.93 26.99
N ARG A 147 -10.73 5.19 26.80
CA ARG A 147 -10.79 4.10 25.80
C ARG A 147 -11.21 4.65 24.45
N ARG A 148 -10.54 4.23 23.39
CA ARG A 148 -10.82 4.64 22.01
C ARG A 148 -10.99 3.44 21.09
N ASN A 149 -11.63 3.67 19.96
CA ASN A 149 -11.77 2.70 18.88
C ASN A 149 -11.08 3.22 17.63
N HIS A 150 -10.44 2.33 16.89
CA HIS A 150 -9.85 2.57 15.58
C HIS A 150 -10.21 1.43 14.64
N THR A 151 -10.30 1.70 13.35
CA THR A 151 -10.53 0.68 12.32
C THR A 151 -9.57 0.99 11.19
N PRO A 152 -8.46 0.24 11.08
CA PRO A 152 -7.54 0.39 9.96
C PRO A 152 -8.25 0.23 8.62
N ASP A 153 -7.78 0.90 7.58
CA ASP A 153 -8.46 0.89 6.29
C ASP A 153 -8.24 -0.40 5.51
N PHE A 154 -7.04 -1.00 5.58
CA PHE A 154 -6.74 -2.25 4.87
C PHE A 154 -5.79 -3.18 5.63
N LEU A 155 -5.97 -4.49 5.42
CA LEU A 155 -4.95 -5.51 5.65
C LEU A 155 -4.54 -6.09 4.29
N ALA A 156 -3.32 -5.84 3.85
CA ALA A 156 -2.78 -6.37 2.61
C ALA A 156 -1.83 -7.53 2.90
N VAL A 157 -2.14 -8.71 2.36
CA VAL A 157 -1.26 -9.88 2.38
C VAL A 157 -0.43 -9.83 1.11
N THR A 158 0.89 -9.69 1.26
CA THR A 158 1.84 -9.69 0.14
C THR A 158 2.78 -10.88 0.27
N ARG A 159 3.50 -11.21 -0.80
CA ARG A 159 4.57 -12.22 -0.77
C ARG A 159 5.73 -11.84 0.18
N SER A 160 5.87 -10.56 0.52
CA SER A 160 6.93 -10.06 1.40
C SER A 160 6.51 -9.95 2.87
N GLY A 161 5.22 -10.07 3.16
CA GLY A 161 4.67 -9.93 4.51
C GLY A 161 3.26 -9.34 4.51
N ILE A 162 2.70 -9.22 5.71
CA ILE A 162 1.37 -8.64 5.93
C ILE A 162 1.54 -7.16 6.30
N TRP A 163 0.71 -6.31 5.70
CA TRP A 163 0.68 -4.88 5.93
C TRP A 163 -0.67 -4.46 6.50
N LEU A 164 -0.66 -3.82 7.66
CA LEU A 164 -1.79 -3.08 8.20
C LEU A 164 -1.66 -1.62 7.79
N ILE A 165 -2.68 -1.09 7.11
CA ILE A 165 -2.58 0.19 6.39
C ILE A 165 -3.72 1.11 6.81
N ASP A 166 -3.36 2.33 7.18
CA ASP A 166 -4.29 3.46 7.32
C ASP A 166 -4.08 4.44 6.15
N VAL A 167 -5.16 5.02 5.63
CA VAL A 167 -5.14 5.99 4.53
C VAL A 167 -5.65 7.33 5.03
N ARG A 168 -4.74 8.29 5.16
CA ARG A 168 -5.11 9.62 5.65
C ARG A 168 -4.22 10.69 5.07
N PRO A 169 -4.72 11.56 4.17
CA PRO A 169 -3.95 12.69 3.64
C PRO A 169 -3.29 13.49 4.75
N GLU A 170 -2.00 13.81 4.58
CA GLU A 170 -1.18 14.48 5.59
C GLU A 170 -1.82 15.76 6.17
N PRO A 171 -2.45 16.66 5.37
CA PRO A 171 -3.12 17.86 5.90
C PRO A 171 -4.35 17.58 6.77
N LEU A 172 -4.89 16.36 6.71
CA LEU A 172 -6.08 15.93 7.45
C LEU A 172 -5.74 15.10 8.69
N ILE A 173 -4.45 14.88 8.97
CA ILE A 173 -4.01 14.15 10.17
C ILE A 173 -4.16 15.07 11.38
N LYS A 174 -5.04 14.68 12.30
CA LYS A 174 -5.24 15.33 13.60
C LYS A 174 -4.42 14.64 14.68
N GLU A 175 -4.26 15.29 15.82
CA GLU A 175 -3.57 14.67 16.97
C GLU A 175 -4.25 13.38 17.43
N GLU A 176 -5.59 13.37 17.44
CA GLU A 176 -6.37 12.17 17.73
C GLU A 176 -6.12 11.02 16.72
N ASP A 177 -5.80 11.32 15.46
CA ASP A 177 -5.47 10.30 14.46
C ASP A 177 -4.11 9.67 14.79
N ARG A 178 -3.16 10.45 15.32
CA ARG A 178 -1.81 9.96 15.66
C ARG A 178 -1.83 8.88 16.74
N GLU A 179 -2.63 9.05 17.79
CA GLU A 179 -2.81 8.00 18.81
C GLU A 179 -3.38 6.72 18.20
N SER A 180 -4.39 6.83 17.33
CA SER A 180 -4.97 5.68 16.64
C SER A 180 -3.94 4.97 15.75
N PHE A 181 -3.13 5.74 15.02
CA PHE A 181 -2.08 5.18 14.17
C PHE A 181 -0.99 4.51 15.00
N ALA A 182 -0.57 5.12 16.11
CA ALA A 182 0.37 4.51 17.03
C ALA A 182 -0.18 3.21 17.63
N ALA A 183 -1.45 3.18 18.03
CA ALA A 183 -2.09 1.98 18.56
C ALA A 183 -2.15 0.86 17.50
N ALA A 184 -2.49 1.19 16.26
CA ALA A 184 -2.47 0.24 15.14
C ALA A 184 -1.06 -0.28 14.85
N ALA A 185 -0.05 0.60 14.91
CA ALA A 185 1.35 0.25 14.73
C ALA A 185 1.84 -0.74 15.80
N GLU A 186 1.49 -0.54 17.07
CA GLU A 186 1.86 -1.46 18.16
C GLU A 186 1.19 -2.83 18.00
N VAL A 187 -0.09 -2.87 17.59
CA VAL A 187 -0.79 -4.12 17.28
C VAL A 187 -0.15 -4.85 16.09
N ALA A 188 0.15 -4.13 15.01
CA ALA A 188 0.81 -4.69 13.84
C ALA A 188 2.19 -5.26 14.21
N LEU A 189 3.00 -4.49 14.94
CA LEU A 189 4.32 -4.92 15.40
C LEU A 189 4.22 -6.20 16.25
N ALA A 190 3.28 -6.25 17.20
CA ALA A 190 3.08 -7.41 18.06
C ALA A 190 2.65 -8.66 17.27
N CYS A 191 1.93 -8.49 16.16
CA CYS A 191 1.52 -9.58 15.27
C CYS A 191 2.60 -9.94 14.22
N GLY A 192 3.75 -9.26 14.20
CA GLY A 192 4.79 -9.44 13.18
C GLY A 192 4.41 -8.87 11.82
N TRP A 193 3.47 -7.92 11.77
CA TRP A 193 3.04 -7.24 10.56
C TRP A 193 3.78 -5.92 10.38
N HIS A 194 3.83 -5.45 9.14
CA HIS A 194 4.24 -4.08 8.84
C HIS A 194 3.08 -3.11 9.03
N TYR A 195 3.38 -1.88 9.43
CA TYR A 195 2.40 -0.81 9.54
C TYR A 195 2.82 0.41 8.76
N VAL A 196 1.86 1.06 8.08
CA VAL A 196 2.09 2.33 7.41
C VAL A 196 0.82 3.16 7.31
N VAL A 197 0.99 4.48 7.41
CA VAL A 197 -0.04 5.46 7.07
C VAL A 197 0.26 5.98 5.66
N ALA A 198 -0.58 5.64 4.69
CA ALA A 198 -0.53 6.17 3.33
C ALA A 198 -1.10 7.61 3.33
N ALA A 199 -0.23 8.57 3.66
CA ALA A 199 -0.62 9.98 3.76
C ALA A 199 -0.24 10.82 2.54
N ARG A 200 0.85 10.44 1.87
CA ARG A 200 1.37 11.13 0.70
C ARG A 200 2.12 10.15 -0.20
N TRP A 201 1.94 10.33 -1.49
CA TRP A 201 2.68 9.62 -2.54
C TRP A 201 3.94 10.40 -2.90
N ARG A 202 4.99 9.71 -3.33
CA ARG A 202 6.13 10.40 -3.95
C ARG A 202 5.66 11.12 -5.22
N ASP A 203 6.35 12.20 -5.56
CA ASP A 203 5.99 13.01 -6.72
C ASP A 203 5.93 12.15 -7.99
N HIS A 204 4.97 12.46 -8.86
CA HIS A 204 4.67 11.80 -10.14
C HIS A 204 4.18 10.34 -10.08
N VAL A 205 4.38 9.61 -8.98
CA VAL A 205 3.98 8.20 -8.85
C VAL A 205 2.53 7.97 -9.22
N LEU A 206 1.58 8.67 -8.60
CA LEU A 206 0.16 8.45 -8.89
C LEU A 206 -0.21 8.76 -10.33
N ALA A 207 0.33 9.83 -10.91
CA ALA A 207 0.07 10.19 -12.31
C ALA A 207 0.60 9.13 -13.27
N ALA A 208 1.79 8.59 -13.00
CA ALA A 208 2.33 7.47 -13.74
C ALA A 208 1.46 6.21 -13.58
N LEU A 209 1.08 5.84 -12.36
CA LEU A 209 0.21 4.69 -12.12
C LEU A 209 -1.14 4.82 -12.80
N ASP A 210 -1.76 6.01 -12.77
CA ASP A 210 -3.02 6.29 -13.46
C ASP A 210 -2.87 6.03 -14.98
N ALA A 211 -1.79 6.53 -15.60
CA ALA A 211 -1.50 6.31 -17.01
C ALA A 211 -1.27 4.82 -17.34
N LEU A 212 -0.43 4.13 -16.56
CA LEU A 212 -0.14 2.70 -16.73
C LEU A 212 -1.41 1.85 -16.56
N SER A 213 -2.28 2.24 -15.63
CA SER A 213 -3.51 1.51 -15.31
C SER A 213 -4.49 1.42 -16.47
N SER A 214 -4.35 2.26 -17.50
CA SER A 214 -5.18 2.25 -18.72
C SER A 214 -5.04 0.97 -19.55
N ARG A 215 -3.95 0.21 -19.33
CA ARG A 215 -3.64 -1.06 -20.03
C ARG A 215 -3.37 -2.21 -19.06
N ARG A 216 -3.92 -2.16 -17.85
CA ARG A 216 -3.74 -3.18 -16.80
C ARG A 216 -4.44 -4.52 -17.03
N ARG A 217 -5.51 -4.52 -17.83
CA ARG A 217 -6.28 -5.74 -18.13
C ARG A 217 -5.53 -6.57 -19.18
N PRO A 218 -5.79 -7.89 -19.29
CA PRO A 218 -5.26 -8.71 -20.37
C PRO A 218 -5.49 -8.02 -21.72
N LEU A 219 -4.39 -7.77 -22.42
CA LEU A 219 -4.38 -7.13 -23.73
C LEU A 219 -3.96 -8.18 -24.75
N SER A 220 -4.60 -8.23 -25.92
CA SER A 220 -4.15 -9.08 -27.03
C SER A 220 -2.95 -8.44 -27.74
N ASP A 221 -2.11 -9.28 -28.35
CA ASP A 221 -0.99 -8.84 -29.19
C ASP A 221 -0.98 -9.60 -30.52
N PRO A 222 -1.99 -9.37 -31.39
CA PRO A 222 -2.11 -10.11 -32.65
C PRO A 222 -0.97 -9.82 -33.64
N LEU A 223 -0.30 -8.68 -33.50
CA LEU A 223 0.83 -8.28 -34.34
C LEU A 223 2.19 -8.71 -33.76
N GLY A 224 2.21 -9.35 -32.59
CA GLY A 224 3.44 -9.82 -31.95
C GLY A 224 4.44 -8.69 -31.66
N LEU A 225 3.97 -7.52 -31.24
CA LEU A 225 4.82 -6.36 -31.00
C LEU A 225 5.69 -6.51 -29.74
N ARG A 226 5.20 -7.22 -28.70
CA ARG A 226 5.87 -7.25 -27.38
C ARG A 226 7.30 -7.79 -27.41
N PRO A 227 7.61 -8.93 -28.08
CA PRO A 227 8.97 -9.43 -28.11
C PRO A 227 9.96 -8.42 -28.71
N GLY A 228 9.57 -7.76 -29.81
CA GLY A 228 10.38 -6.71 -30.44
C GLY A 228 10.58 -5.50 -29.54
N LEU A 229 9.52 -5.04 -28.86
CA LEU A 229 9.60 -3.91 -27.93
C LEU A 229 10.52 -4.20 -26.73
N VAL A 230 10.46 -5.42 -26.18
CA VAL A 230 11.34 -5.84 -25.08
C VAL A 230 12.80 -5.95 -25.54
N GLU A 231 13.05 -6.47 -26.74
CA GLU A 231 14.40 -6.53 -27.30
C GLU A 231 14.98 -5.13 -27.53
N SER A 232 14.21 -4.23 -28.15
CA SER A 232 14.62 -2.85 -28.40
C SER A 232 14.89 -2.09 -27.09
N ALA A 233 14.15 -2.38 -26.00
CA ALA A 233 14.37 -1.74 -24.70
C ALA A 233 15.77 -2.03 -24.12
N ARG A 234 16.42 -3.14 -24.51
CA ARG A 234 17.80 -3.44 -24.09
C ARG A 234 18.84 -2.48 -24.67
N GLN A 235 18.46 -1.72 -25.70
CA GLN A 235 19.33 -0.71 -26.32
C GLN A 235 19.31 0.63 -25.56
N GLY A 236 18.55 0.74 -24.47
CA GLY A 236 18.49 1.94 -23.64
C GLY A 236 17.62 3.06 -24.22
N LEU A 237 16.66 2.70 -25.07
CA LEU A 237 15.76 3.64 -25.75
C LEU A 237 14.72 4.24 -24.79
N THR A 238 14.24 5.42 -25.14
CA THR A 238 13.13 6.06 -24.43
C THR A 238 11.78 5.47 -24.83
N PHE A 239 10.72 5.81 -24.09
CA PHE A 239 9.35 5.37 -24.37
C PHE A 239 8.91 5.71 -25.81
N GLY A 240 9.18 6.95 -26.27
CA GLY A 240 8.82 7.41 -27.61
C GLY A 240 9.62 6.71 -28.71
N GLU A 241 10.93 6.55 -28.49
CA GLU A 241 11.82 5.84 -29.42
C GLU A 241 11.38 4.37 -29.59
N LEU A 242 11.07 3.68 -28.49
CA LEU A 242 10.55 2.31 -28.54
C LEU A 242 9.25 2.23 -29.33
N ALA A 243 8.32 3.14 -29.08
CA ALA A 243 7.06 3.19 -29.82
C ALA A 243 7.29 3.35 -31.33
N ALA A 244 8.27 4.18 -31.72
CA ALA A 244 8.62 4.44 -33.11
C ALA A 244 9.35 3.27 -33.80
N THR A 245 9.87 2.28 -33.07
CA THR A 245 10.47 1.07 -33.68
C THR A 245 9.44 0.17 -34.36
N ALA A 246 8.16 0.29 -33.99
CA ALA A 246 7.09 -0.53 -34.55
C ALA A 246 6.41 0.16 -35.73
N ALA A 247 5.91 -0.63 -36.69
CA ALA A 247 5.17 -0.10 -37.84
C ALA A 247 3.88 0.65 -37.45
N TYR A 248 3.32 0.39 -36.27
CA TYR A 248 2.09 1.01 -35.76
C TYR A 248 2.31 1.60 -34.36
N GLU A 249 2.84 2.82 -34.31
CA GLU A 249 3.23 3.51 -33.06
C GLU A 249 2.10 3.56 -32.00
N PRO A 250 0.83 3.91 -32.31
CA PRO A 250 -0.22 3.95 -31.29
C PRO A 250 -0.49 2.60 -30.62
N LEU A 251 -0.37 1.50 -31.39
CA LEU A 251 -0.48 0.15 -30.84
C LEU A 251 0.73 -0.20 -30.00
N ALA A 252 1.94 0.17 -30.43
CA ALA A 252 3.16 -0.02 -29.65
C ALA A 252 3.09 0.69 -28.30
N ARG A 253 2.62 1.94 -28.26
CA ARG A 253 2.39 2.69 -27.00
C ARG A 253 1.44 1.96 -26.06
N ALA A 254 0.35 1.40 -26.57
CA ALA A 254 -0.57 0.60 -25.76
C ALA A 254 0.08 -0.68 -25.20
N GLN A 255 0.92 -1.36 -26.00
CA GLN A 255 1.66 -2.54 -25.54
C GLN A 255 2.77 -2.16 -24.54
N LEU A 256 3.44 -1.03 -24.70
CA LEU A 256 4.43 -0.53 -23.75
C LEU A 256 3.80 -0.24 -22.39
N LEU A 257 2.66 0.47 -22.34
CA LEU A 257 1.93 0.70 -21.08
C LEU A 257 1.51 -0.62 -20.41
N HIS A 258 1.10 -1.61 -21.21
CA HIS A 258 0.78 -2.95 -20.71
C HIS A 258 2.02 -3.65 -20.10
N LEU A 259 3.16 -3.63 -20.81
CA LEU A 259 4.42 -4.21 -20.33
C LEU A 259 4.93 -3.52 -19.06
N LEU A 260 4.78 -2.20 -18.97
CA LEU A 260 5.15 -1.40 -17.80
C LEU A 260 4.23 -1.71 -16.60
N TRP A 261 2.91 -1.80 -16.81
CA TRP A 261 1.98 -2.20 -15.76
C TRP A 261 2.31 -3.59 -15.20
N HIS A 262 2.60 -4.55 -16.08
CA HIS A 262 2.98 -5.92 -15.69
C HIS A 262 4.45 -6.05 -15.33
N ARG A 263 5.18 -4.94 -15.17
CA ARG A 263 6.56 -4.89 -14.69
C ARG A 263 7.53 -5.76 -15.51
N ARG A 264 7.27 -5.91 -16.80
CA ARG A 264 8.19 -6.52 -17.78
C ARG A 264 9.19 -5.50 -18.32
N LEU A 265 8.79 -4.23 -18.27
CA LEU A 265 9.62 -3.06 -18.50
C LEU A 265 9.52 -2.14 -17.27
N GLY A 266 10.50 -1.25 -17.13
CA GLY A 266 10.59 -0.27 -16.05
C GLY A 266 10.75 1.16 -16.57
N VAL A 267 10.11 2.10 -15.87
CA VAL A 267 10.37 3.55 -15.98
C VAL A 267 10.66 4.12 -14.59
N ASN A 268 11.29 5.30 -14.52
CA ASN A 268 11.45 6.01 -13.26
C ASN A 268 10.12 6.69 -12.86
N LEU A 269 9.46 6.19 -11.81
CA LEU A 269 8.21 6.74 -11.28
C LEU A 269 8.40 8.05 -10.50
N ALA A 270 9.64 8.44 -10.20
CA ALA A 270 9.95 9.73 -9.59
C ALA A 270 9.99 10.88 -10.60
N GLU A 271 9.75 10.60 -11.88
CA GLU A 271 9.72 11.58 -12.97
C GLU A 271 8.40 11.48 -13.75
N PRO A 272 7.97 12.55 -14.44
CA PRO A 272 6.81 12.48 -15.33
C PRO A 272 7.00 11.43 -16.43
N LEU A 273 5.98 10.60 -16.64
CA LEU A 273 5.95 9.68 -17.78
C LEU A 273 5.74 10.47 -19.08
N GLY A 274 6.63 10.30 -20.04
CA GLY A 274 6.57 10.91 -21.36
C GLY A 274 7.51 10.25 -22.37
N ASP A 275 7.59 10.80 -23.58
CA ASP A 275 8.35 10.19 -24.68
C ASP A 275 9.85 10.14 -24.44
N CYS A 276 10.37 11.02 -23.58
CA CYS A 276 11.78 11.04 -23.17
C CYS A 276 12.07 10.13 -21.98
N SER A 277 11.06 9.48 -21.38
CA SER A 277 11.28 8.61 -20.22
C SER A 277 12.14 7.42 -20.62
N PRO A 278 13.29 7.19 -19.98
CA PRO A 278 14.11 6.01 -20.23
C PRO A 278 13.34 4.75 -19.84
N VAL A 279 13.42 3.72 -20.68
CA VAL A 279 12.80 2.42 -20.42
C VAL A 279 13.88 1.36 -20.21
N VAL A 280 13.74 0.60 -19.14
CA VAL A 280 14.65 -0.51 -18.81
C VAL A 280 13.91 -1.84 -18.85
N VAL A 281 14.62 -2.93 -19.09
CA VAL A 281 14.07 -4.29 -18.97
C VAL A 281 14.13 -4.72 -17.51
N ALA A 282 13.07 -5.40 -17.05
CA ALA A 282 12.95 -5.94 -15.70
C ALA A 282 13.85 -7.16 -15.43
#